data_AF-A0A165Y968-F1
#
_entry.id   AF-A0A165Y968-F1
#
_cell.length_a   1.000
_cell.length_b   1.000
_cell.length_c   1.000
_cell.angle_alpha   90.00
_cell.angle_beta   90.00
_cell.angle_gamma   90.00
#
_symmetry.space_group_name_H-M   'P 1'
#
loop_
_entity.id
_entity.type
_entity.pdbx_description
1 polymer ?
#
loop_
_entity_poly.entity_id
_entity_poly.type
_entity_poly.pdbx_seq_one_letter_code
_entity_poly.pdbx_strand_id
1 'polypeptide(L)'
;MYFSILASLSLLVASVAASTPVLAAQAATTTIYMRIEGPTKTLYEQTMYPTIKNTLTNSGHTKTCNGRPNTAAGVTSLVALQETGQYFETQWNGTDFGGITKLNGTSNSLNPFGWWGALFNNVADGGTFVVQGSDDGIGKSPYDEFCYQTLRNGQHFLFAYFGDVDQSIYLVMTGPATAKVGSTVQYSIPYTLDGTYVNDLSVDTTTGQRVYGKYTGKQVATSKVSIKFTKAGTYNMKAHCPAGSDCVRSNHVVTVVS
;
A
#
# COMPACT_ATOMS: atom_id res chain seq x y z
N MET A 1 52.82 46.20 -50.27
CA MET A 1 51.35 46.03 -50.34
C MET A 1 50.94 45.09 -49.23
N TYR A 2 50.24 45.61 -48.23
CA TYR A 2 49.59 44.84 -47.17
C TYR A 2 48.24 44.35 -47.70
N PHE A 3 47.96 43.06 -47.57
CA PHE A 3 46.60 42.54 -47.58
C PHE A 3 46.46 41.47 -46.49
N SER A 4 45.68 41.84 -45.47
CA SER A 4 45.20 40.98 -44.40
C SER A 4 44.05 40.12 -44.92
N ILE A 5 44.07 38.81 -44.64
CA ILE A 5 42.86 38.00 -44.62
C ILE A 5 42.89 37.11 -43.37
N LEU A 6 42.00 37.42 -42.43
CA LEU A 6 41.60 36.54 -41.33
C LEU A 6 40.86 35.33 -41.90
N ALA A 7 41.15 34.13 -41.37
CA ALA A 7 40.22 33.01 -41.44
C ALA A 7 40.30 32.17 -40.14
N SER A 8 39.34 32.47 -39.26
CA SER A 8 38.63 31.61 -38.30
C SER A 8 39.31 30.31 -37.82
N LEU A 9 39.63 30.32 -36.52
CA LEU A 9 39.77 29.12 -35.68
C LEU A 9 38.44 28.36 -35.62
N SER A 10 38.37 27.20 -36.29
CA SER A 10 37.29 26.23 -36.12
C SER A 10 37.80 25.08 -35.25
N LEU A 11 37.72 25.24 -33.93
CA LEU A 11 37.92 24.13 -32.99
C LEU A 11 36.71 23.19 -33.10
N LEU A 12 36.81 22.15 -33.93
CA LEU A 12 35.92 20.99 -33.82
C LEU A 12 36.23 20.26 -32.51
N VAL A 13 35.46 20.57 -31.48
CA VAL A 13 35.35 19.69 -30.31
C VAL A 13 34.54 18.48 -30.76
N ALA A 14 35.21 17.37 -31.05
CA ALA A 14 34.58 16.08 -31.15
C ALA A 14 33.98 15.75 -29.77
N SER A 15 32.69 15.98 -29.59
CA SER A 15 31.96 15.51 -28.43
C SER A 15 31.98 13.98 -28.45
N VAL A 16 32.65 13.42 -27.45
CA VAL A 16 32.68 11.99 -27.18
C VAL A 16 31.24 11.56 -26.93
N ALA A 17 30.60 10.92 -27.91
CA ALA A 17 29.35 10.19 -27.71
C ALA A 17 29.65 8.94 -26.87
N ALA A 18 29.79 9.13 -25.56
CA ALA A 18 29.88 8.04 -24.61
C ALA A 18 29.21 8.48 -23.30
N SER A 19 27.92 8.19 -23.18
CA SER A 19 27.35 7.53 -22.00
C SER A 19 25.82 7.51 -22.06
N THR A 20 25.22 6.43 -22.55
CA THR A 20 23.93 5.97 -22.01
C THR A 20 23.80 4.44 -21.94
N PRO A 21 24.73 3.69 -21.29
CA PRO A 21 24.33 2.43 -20.66
C PRO A 21 23.67 2.66 -19.29
N VAL A 22 23.35 3.91 -18.91
CA VAL A 22 22.81 4.25 -17.57
C VAL A 22 21.29 4.48 -17.54
N LEU A 23 20.62 4.68 -18.69
CA LEU A 23 19.14 4.78 -18.73
C LEU A 23 18.42 3.41 -18.60
N ALA A 24 19.20 2.33 -18.63
CA ALA A 24 18.79 0.97 -18.26
C ALA A 24 19.43 0.50 -16.93
N ALA A 25 20.27 1.32 -16.30
CA ALA A 25 20.83 1.02 -14.99
C ALA A 25 19.79 1.41 -13.93
N GLN A 26 19.07 0.39 -13.43
CA GLN A 26 18.17 0.47 -12.28
C GLN A 26 17.11 1.56 -12.42
N ALA A 27 15.94 1.21 -12.99
CA ALA A 27 14.73 1.65 -12.31
C ALA A 27 14.92 1.17 -10.87
N ALA A 28 15.28 2.08 -9.95
CA ALA A 28 15.49 1.75 -8.55
C ALA A 28 14.29 0.90 -8.15
N THR A 29 14.51 -0.39 -7.86
CA THR A 29 13.42 -1.32 -7.61
C THR A 29 12.70 -0.81 -6.37
N THR A 30 11.59 -0.11 -6.58
CA THR A 30 10.78 0.40 -5.48
C THR A 30 10.21 -0.83 -4.80
N THR A 31 10.72 -1.15 -3.63
CA THR A 31 10.16 -2.20 -2.78
C THR A 31 9.01 -1.57 -2.03
N ILE A 32 7.82 -2.17 -2.09
CA ILE A 32 6.69 -1.75 -1.27
C ILE A 32 6.10 -2.95 -0.55
N TYR A 33 5.58 -2.72 0.66
CA TYR A 33 4.77 -3.68 1.38
C TYR A 33 3.32 -3.39 1.05
N MET A 34 2.78 -4.11 0.06
CA MET A 34 1.44 -3.88 -0.48
C MET A 34 0.42 -4.75 0.25
N ARG A 35 -0.66 -4.13 0.67
CA ARG A 35 -1.80 -4.77 1.34
C ARG A 35 -3.10 -4.30 0.73
N ILE A 36 -3.99 -5.22 0.42
CA ILE A 36 -5.34 -4.97 -0.07
C ILE A 36 -6.32 -5.62 0.88
N GLU A 37 -7.08 -4.80 1.61
CA GLU A 37 -8.12 -5.24 2.54
C GLU A 37 -9.50 -5.02 1.93
N GLY A 38 -10.19 -6.11 1.61
CA GLY A 38 -11.61 -6.05 1.27
C GLY A 38 -12.50 -5.96 2.51
N PRO A 39 -13.82 -5.85 2.30
CA PRO A 39 -14.79 -5.67 3.39
C PRO A 39 -14.73 -6.77 4.46
N THR A 40 -14.43 -8.00 4.06
CA THR A 40 -14.47 -9.18 4.95
C THR A 40 -13.19 -10.00 4.96
N LYS A 41 -12.31 -9.85 3.96
CA LYS A 41 -11.10 -10.67 3.82
C LYS A 41 -9.95 -9.92 3.13
N THR A 42 -8.73 -10.36 3.43
CA THR A 42 -7.52 -9.84 2.79
C THR A 42 -7.53 -10.34 1.36
N LEU A 43 -7.37 -9.43 0.40
CA LEU A 43 -7.35 -9.79 -1.02
C LEU A 43 -5.91 -10.01 -1.50
N TYR A 44 -4.96 -9.29 -0.92
CA TYR A 44 -3.55 -9.37 -1.24
C TYR A 44 -2.72 -8.82 -0.08
N GLU A 45 -1.60 -9.45 0.26
CA GLU A 45 -0.67 -8.89 1.25
C GLU A 45 0.73 -9.47 1.07
N GLN A 46 1.60 -8.75 0.37
CA GLN A 46 2.96 -9.20 0.06
C GLN A 46 3.92 -8.02 -0.13
N THR A 47 5.22 -8.30 0.01
CA THR A 47 6.26 -7.40 -0.50
C THR A 47 6.32 -7.55 -2.02
N MET A 48 6.29 -6.42 -2.73
CA MET A 48 6.37 -6.42 -4.20
C MET A 48 7.40 -5.41 -4.70
N TYR A 49 7.82 -5.59 -5.95
CA TYR A 49 8.88 -4.83 -6.62
C TYR A 49 8.39 -4.18 -7.92
N PRO A 50 7.44 -3.23 -7.83
CA PRO A 50 6.82 -2.64 -9.00
C PRO A 50 7.77 -1.87 -9.91
N THR A 51 7.38 -1.80 -11.18
CA THR A 51 8.19 -1.22 -12.26
C THR A 51 7.78 0.23 -12.55
N ILE A 52 8.77 1.12 -12.56
CA ILE A 52 8.59 2.58 -12.72
C ILE A 52 8.07 2.98 -14.12
N LYS A 53 8.29 2.17 -15.15
CA LYS A 53 8.01 2.52 -16.56
C LYS A 53 6.68 1.96 -17.09
N ASN A 54 5.66 1.91 -16.25
CA ASN A 54 4.41 1.27 -16.62
C ASN A 54 3.34 2.25 -17.13
N THR A 55 2.63 1.77 -18.15
CA THR A 55 1.31 2.27 -18.50
C THR A 55 0.26 1.58 -17.62
N LEU A 56 -0.73 2.34 -17.19
CA LEU A 56 -1.95 1.78 -16.62
C LEU A 56 -2.96 1.56 -17.75
N THR A 57 -3.50 0.35 -17.85
CA THR A 57 -4.62 0.03 -18.73
C THR A 57 -5.79 -0.43 -17.87
N ASN A 58 -6.84 0.39 -17.80
CA ASN A 58 -8.00 0.12 -16.96
C ASN A 58 -9.27 0.70 -17.59
N SER A 59 -10.41 0.03 -17.41
CA SER A 59 -11.72 0.47 -17.93
C SER A 59 -11.71 0.88 -19.42
N GLY A 60 -10.91 0.21 -20.26
CA GLY A 60 -10.81 0.51 -21.70
C GLY A 60 -9.90 1.69 -22.07
N HIS A 61 -9.22 2.29 -21.11
CA HIS A 61 -8.29 3.42 -21.32
C HIS A 61 -6.85 2.99 -21.04
N THR A 62 -5.88 3.71 -21.60
CA THR A 62 -4.45 3.48 -21.36
C THR A 62 -3.70 4.80 -21.21
N LYS A 63 -2.85 4.92 -20.19
CA LYS A 63 -2.07 6.13 -19.92
C LYS A 63 -0.72 5.78 -19.26
N THR A 64 0.33 6.53 -19.57
CA THR A 64 1.54 6.55 -18.74
C THR A 64 1.20 7.05 -17.33
N CYS A 65 1.52 6.23 -16.32
CA CYS A 65 1.07 6.43 -14.95
C CYS A 65 2.26 6.34 -13.98
N ASN A 66 3.21 7.27 -14.12
CA ASN A 66 4.53 7.19 -13.48
C ASN A 66 4.92 8.45 -12.67
N GLY A 67 3.97 9.26 -12.24
CA GLY A 67 4.24 10.46 -11.45
C GLY A 67 4.03 11.78 -12.21
N ARG A 68 4.40 12.90 -11.59
CA ARG A 68 4.21 14.25 -12.16
C ARG A 68 5.19 14.54 -13.30
N PRO A 69 4.79 15.32 -14.32
CA PRO A 69 5.66 15.64 -15.47
C PRO A 69 7.00 16.28 -15.11
N ASN A 70 7.07 17.00 -13.99
CA ASN A 70 8.25 17.72 -13.51
C ASN A 70 8.99 17.01 -12.36
N THR A 71 8.67 15.74 -12.09
CA THR A 71 9.32 14.92 -11.06
C THR A 71 9.99 13.69 -11.68
N ALA A 72 10.94 13.09 -10.96
CA ALA A 72 11.49 11.81 -11.36
C ALA A 72 10.36 10.77 -11.43
N ALA A 73 10.36 9.97 -12.49
CA ALA A 73 9.37 8.91 -12.65
C ALA A 73 9.45 7.92 -11.46
N GLY A 74 8.29 7.48 -11.00
CA GLY A 74 8.17 6.51 -9.91
C GLY A 74 6.95 5.60 -10.09
N VAL A 75 6.87 4.57 -9.26
CA VAL A 75 5.70 3.69 -9.19
C VAL A 75 4.55 4.44 -8.56
N THR A 76 3.38 4.44 -9.18
CA THR A 76 2.15 5.03 -8.62
C THR A 76 1.29 3.98 -7.92
N SER A 77 0.33 4.43 -7.10
CA SER A 77 -0.60 3.57 -6.38
C SER A 77 -1.38 2.62 -7.30
N LEU A 78 -1.90 3.11 -8.44
CA LEU A 78 -2.64 2.27 -9.39
C LEU A 78 -1.74 1.34 -10.21
N VAL A 79 -0.50 1.73 -10.53
CA VAL A 79 0.45 0.81 -11.16
C VAL A 79 0.80 -0.32 -10.21
N ALA A 80 1.06 -0.02 -8.94
CA ALA A 80 1.26 -1.04 -7.92
C ALA A 80 0.04 -1.97 -7.81
N LEU A 81 -1.18 -1.43 -7.82
CA LEU A 81 -2.40 -2.24 -7.83
C LEU A 81 -2.49 -3.13 -9.08
N GLN A 82 -2.23 -2.60 -10.28
CA GLN A 82 -2.26 -3.37 -11.53
C GLN A 82 -1.29 -4.55 -11.48
N GLU A 83 -0.09 -4.35 -10.94
CA GLU A 83 0.93 -5.40 -10.83
C GLU A 83 0.57 -6.49 -9.81
N THR A 84 -0.38 -6.26 -8.90
CA THR A 84 -0.91 -7.34 -8.03
C THR A 84 -1.78 -8.35 -8.80
N GLY A 85 -2.17 -8.03 -10.04
CA GLY A 85 -3.08 -8.84 -10.85
C GLY A 85 -4.53 -8.86 -10.35
N GLN A 86 -4.87 -8.10 -9.31
CA GLN A 86 -6.26 -7.96 -8.88
C GLN A 86 -7.06 -7.21 -9.94
N TYR A 87 -8.32 -7.61 -10.13
CA TYR A 87 -9.23 -6.88 -10.99
C TYR A 87 -9.68 -5.60 -10.29
N PHE A 88 -9.66 -4.47 -11.00
CA PHE A 88 -10.22 -3.22 -10.51
C PHE A 88 -10.77 -2.37 -11.65
N GLU A 89 -11.63 -1.42 -11.32
CA GLU A 89 -12.15 -0.38 -12.21
C GLU A 89 -11.87 0.98 -11.58
N THR A 90 -11.44 1.95 -12.37
CA THR A 90 -11.23 3.34 -11.96
C THR A 90 -12.08 4.30 -12.76
N GLN A 91 -12.37 5.45 -12.16
CA GLN A 91 -12.91 6.60 -12.88
C GLN A 91 -11.93 7.06 -13.98
N TRP A 92 -12.47 7.63 -15.05
CA TRP A 92 -11.73 8.25 -16.15
C TRP A 92 -12.38 9.58 -16.53
N ASN A 93 -11.60 10.66 -16.61
CA ASN A 93 -12.12 12.01 -16.93
C ASN A 93 -11.87 12.43 -18.39
N GLY A 94 -11.37 11.53 -19.24
CA GLY A 94 -10.94 11.85 -20.61
C GLY A 94 -9.43 12.01 -20.76
N THR A 95 -8.71 12.29 -19.68
CA THR A 95 -7.26 12.53 -19.70
C THR A 95 -6.50 11.78 -18.61
N ASP A 96 -7.14 11.43 -17.50
CA ASP A 96 -6.52 10.75 -16.37
C ASP A 96 -7.42 9.74 -15.65
N PHE A 97 -6.75 8.86 -14.92
CA PHE A 97 -7.34 7.91 -13.99
C PHE A 97 -7.50 8.52 -12.60
N GLY A 98 -8.62 8.19 -11.97
CA GLY A 98 -8.93 8.64 -10.62
C GLY A 98 -9.27 7.51 -9.67
N GLY A 99 -10.21 7.78 -8.78
CA GLY A 99 -10.65 6.85 -7.74
C GLY A 99 -11.08 5.49 -8.28
N ILE A 100 -10.82 4.46 -7.48
CA ILE A 100 -11.30 3.10 -7.73
C ILE A 100 -12.79 3.05 -7.48
N THR A 101 -13.56 2.56 -8.44
CA THR A 101 -15.01 2.34 -8.33
C THR A 101 -15.36 0.90 -8.00
N LYS A 102 -14.44 -0.03 -8.29
CA LYS A 102 -14.60 -1.47 -8.04
C LYS A 102 -13.27 -2.16 -7.90
N LEU A 103 -13.17 -3.14 -7.00
CA LEU A 103 -12.02 -4.03 -6.89
C LEU A 103 -12.51 -5.43 -6.53
N ASN A 104 -12.10 -6.44 -7.31
CA ASN A 104 -12.49 -7.84 -7.16
C ASN A 104 -13.99 -8.09 -6.94
N GLY A 105 -14.82 -7.38 -7.70
CA GLY A 105 -16.27 -7.53 -7.66
C GLY A 105 -16.99 -6.69 -6.60
N THR A 106 -16.26 -6.05 -5.68
CA THR A 106 -16.85 -5.11 -4.70
C THR A 106 -16.80 -3.69 -5.24
N SER A 107 -17.98 -3.09 -5.46
CA SER A 107 -18.11 -1.68 -5.87
C SER A 107 -18.25 -0.75 -4.66
N ASN A 108 -17.91 0.53 -4.84
CA ASN A 108 -18.26 1.57 -3.87
C ASN A 108 -19.79 1.63 -3.69
N SER A 109 -20.23 1.99 -2.49
CA SER A 109 -21.63 1.99 -2.09
C SER A 109 -21.92 3.15 -1.16
N LEU A 110 -23.07 3.80 -1.31
CA LEU A 110 -23.57 4.80 -0.36
C LEU A 110 -24.43 4.16 0.75
N ASN A 111 -24.85 2.90 0.60
CA ASN A 111 -25.67 2.22 1.60
C ASN A 111 -25.46 0.68 1.61
N PRO A 112 -24.77 0.10 2.61
CA PRO A 112 -24.00 0.82 3.62
C PRO A 112 -22.89 1.64 2.95
N PHE A 113 -22.52 2.76 3.56
CA PHE A 113 -21.44 3.60 3.03
C PHE A 113 -20.13 2.83 3.05
N GLY A 114 -19.45 2.78 1.91
CA GLY A 114 -18.12 2.21 1.81
C GLY A 114 -17.51 2.40 0.43
N TRP A 115 -16.20 2.59 0.40
CA TRP A 115 -15.48 2.92 -0.82
C TRP A 115 -14.04 2.41 -0.79
N TRP A 116 -13.44 2.29 -1.97
CA TRP A 116 -12.05 1.91 -2.16
C TRP A 116 -11.14 3.13 -2.14
N GLY A 117 -10.23 3.18 -1.17
CA GLY A 117 -9.20 4.21 -1.10
C GLY A 117 -7.79 3.61 -1.06
N ALA A 118 -6.82 4.45 -1.44
CA ALA A 118 -5.39 4.20 -1.23
C ALA A 118 -4.90 4.97 0.00
N LEU A 119 -4.29 4.25 0.92
CA LEU A 119 -3.92 4.70 2.26
C LEU A 119 -2.40 4.52 2.41
N PHE A 120 -1.71 5.62 2.68
CA PHE A 120 -0.26 5.59 2.89
C PHE A 120 0.01 5.46 4.38
N ASN A 121 0.46 4.28 4.78
CA ASN A 121 0.56 3.94 6.18
C ASN A 121 1.91 4.38 6.74
N ASN A 122 1.99 5.63 7.20
CA ASN A 122 2.98 6.05 8.20
C ASN A 122 2.37 6.04 9.62
N VAL A 123 1.12 5.57 9.77
CA VAL A 123 0.29 5.77 10.97
C VAL A 123 0.77 4.96 12.17
N ALA A 124 1.46 3.84 11.94
CA ALA A 124 2.05 3.03 13.00
C ALA A 124 3.03 3.81 13.90
N ASP A 125 3.63 4.88 13.36
CA ASP A 125 4.58 5.77 14.05
C ASP A 125 3.99 7.19 14.30
N GLY A 126 2.65 7.33 14.28
CA GLY A 126 1.99 8.64 14.43
C GLY A 126 2.05 9.52 13.19
N GLY A 127 2.35 8.95 12.01
CA GLY A 127 2.33 9.66 10.75
C GLY A 127 0.93 9.98 10.23
N THR A 128 0.85 10.94 9.32
CA THR A 128 -0.40 11.39 8.71
C THR A 128 -0.93 10.36 7.72
N PHE A 129 -2.22 10.10 7.83
CA PHE A 129 -2.97 9.34 6.84
C PHE A 129 -3.17 10.22 5.60
N VAL A 130 -2.61 9.80 4.47
CA VAL A 130 -2.93 10.41 3.18
C VAL A 130 -3.86 9.44 2.48
N VAL A 131 -5.01 9.94 2.04
CA VAL A 131 -5.91 9.17 1.18
C VAL A 131 -5.80 9.69 -0.23
N GLN A 132 -5.64 8.76 -1.15
CA GLN A 132 -5.87 9.03 -2.56
C GLN A 132 -7.26 8.56 -2.96
N GLY A 133 -7.95 9.46 -3.68
CA GLY A 133 -9.26 9.26 -4.28
C GLY A 133 -10.44 9.53 -3.36
N SER A 134 -10.73 10.79 -3.04
CA SER A 134 -12.06 11.09 -2.50
C SER A 134 -13.11 11.03 -3.61
N ASP A 135 -14.37 10.85 -3.20
CA ASP A 135 -15.56 10.90 -4.08
C ASP A 135 -15.74 12.26 -4.79
N ASP A 136 -14.85 13.23 -4.53
CA ASP A 136 -14.93 14.58 -5.06
C ASP A 136 -14.69 14.66 -6.58
N GLY A 137 -14.19 13.58 -7.19
CA GLY A 137 -14.00 13.45 -8.62
C GLY A 137 -12.62 13.94 -9.10
N ILE A 138 -12.17 13.32 -10.19
CA ILE A 138 -10.81 13.49 -10.72
C ILE A 138 -10.49 14.95 -11.05
N GLY A 139 -9.37 15.45 -10.52
CA GLY A 139 -8.80 16.75 -10.90
C GLY A 139 -9.29 17.93 -10.07
N LYS A 140 -10.04 17.70 -8.99
CA LYS A 140 -10.37 18.76 -8.02
C LYS A 140 -9.26 18.98 -7.00
N SER A 141 -8.52 17.93 -6.67
CA SER A 141 -7.40 17.94 -5.74
C SER A 141 -6.22 17.14 -6.29
N PRO A 142 -4.96 17.49 -5.94
CA PRO A 142 -3.79 16.68 -6.26
C PRO A 142 -3.80 15.26 -5.66
N TYR A 143 -4.73 14.98 -4.74
CA TYR A 143 -4.94 13.65 -4.15
C TYR A 143 -5.94 12.78 -4.94
N ASP A 144 -6.66 13.35 -5.91
CA ASP A 144 -7.59 12.62 -6.79
C ASP A 144 -6.86 12.01 -8.01
N GLU A 145 -5.56 12.21 -8.03
CA GLU A 145 -4.67 12.16 -9.16
C GLU A 145 -3.72 10.96 -9.01
N PHE A 146 -4.31 9.76 -9.08
CA PHE A 146 -3.62 8.51 -8.73
C PHE A 146 -2.38 8.23 -9.59
N CYS A 147 -2.36 8.69 -10.84
CA CYS A 147 -1.21 8.55 -11.71
C CYS A 147 -0.05 9.52 -11.44
N TYR A 148 -0.20 10.41 -10.46
CA TYR A 148 0.81 11.43 -10.17
C TYR A 148 1.54 11.24 -8.84
N GLN A 149 0.96 10.59 -7.84
CA GLN A 149 1.65 10.33 -6.58
C GLN A 149 2.47 9.04 -6.67
N THR A 150 3.78 9.17 -6.48
CA THR A 150 4.69 8.04 -6.48
C THR A 150 4.89 7.45 -5.08
N LEU A 151 4.96 6.14 -5.00
CA LEU A 151 5.29 5.37 -3.81
C LEU A 151 6.79 5.46 -3.50
N ARG A 152 7.12 5.53 -2.21
CA ARG A 152 8.50 5.53 -1.73
C ARG A 152 9.00 4.09 -1.55
N ASN A 153 10.31 3.89 -1.70
CA ASN A 153 10.93 2.60 -1.39
C ASN A 153 10.78 2.29 0.11
N GLY A 154 10.43 1.05 0.44
CA GLY A 154 10.14 0.56 1.80
C GLY A 154 8.75 0.95 2.32
N GLN A 155 7.90 1.58 1.52
CA GLN A 155 6.61 2.08 2.00
C GLN A 155 5.62 0.95 2.28
N HIS A 156 4.92 1.05 3.42
CA HIS A 156 3.73 0.27 3.70
C HIS A 156 2.54 0.94 3.02
N PHE A 157 1.95 0.24 2.06
CA PHE A 157 0.90 0.76 1.22
C PHE A 157 -0.35 -0.11 1.34
N LEU A 158 -1.47 0.52 1.67
CA LEU A 158 -2.75 -0.14 1.92
C LEU A 158 -3.77 0.35 0.89
N PHE A 159 -4.37 -0.54 0.12
CA PHE A 159 -5.70 -0.31 -0.43
C PHE A 159 -6.74 -0.95 0.47
N ALA A 160 -7.77 -0.21 0.84
CA ALA A 160 -8.81 -0.73 1.71
C ALA A 160 -10.20 -0.36 1.21
N TYR A 161 -11.14 -1.25 1.49
CA TYR A 161 -12.56 -0.92 1.52
C TYR A 161 -12.93 -0.52 2.94
N PHE A 162 -13.39 0.71 3.12
CA PHE A 162 -13.71 1.29 4.43
C PHE A 162 -14.90 2.23 4.33
N GLY A 163 -15.51 2.57 5.48
CA GLY A 163 -16.60 3.53 5.57
C GLY A 163 -16.09 4.96 5.49
N ASP A 164 -16.43 5.78 6.50
CA ASP A 164 -15.96 7.16 6.57
C ASP A 164 -14.48 7.17 6.96
N VAL A 165 -13.67 7.89 6.19
CA VAL A 165 -12.22 7.97 6.36
C VAL A 165 -11.79 8.39 7.76
N ASP A 166 -12.54 9.33 8.36
CA ASP A 166 -12.25 9.95 9.65
C ASP A 166 -12.81 9.14 10.82
N GLN A 167 -13.74 8.22 10.54
CA GLN A 167 -14.38 7.36 11.55
C GLN A 167 -13.81 5.95 11.57
N SER A 168 -13.35 5.48 10.41
CA SER A 168 -12.74 4.17 10.23
C SER A 168 -11.44 4.05 11.01
N ILE A 169 -11.31 2.95 11.77
CA ILE A 169 -10.05 2.63 12.46
C ILE A 169 -9.21 1.72 11.58
N TYR A 170 -7.96 2.10 11.31
CA TYR A 170 -7.03 1.29 10.52
C TYR A 170 -6.09 0.54 11.44
N LEU A 171 -6.36 -0.75 11.65
CA LEU A 171 -5.56 -1.54 12.57
C LEU A 171 -4.16 -1.77 12.00
N VAL A 172 -3.17 -1.75 12.89
CA VAL A 172 -1.79 -2.18 12.64
C VAL A 172 -1.40 -3.10 13.77
N MET A 173 -0.75 -4.21 13.45
CA MET A 173 -0.31 -5.20 14.43
C MET A 173 1.20 -5.37 14.35
N THR A 174 1.84 -5.35 15.50
CA THR A 174 3.24 -5.74 15.67
C THR A 174 3.36 -6.75 16.79
N GLY A 175 4.36 -7.62 16.71
CA GLY A 175 4.55 -8.70 17.68
C GLY A 175 5.88 -9.41 17.48
N PRO A 176 6.18 -10.39 18.34
CA PRO A 176 7.44 -11.11 18.26
C PRO A 176 7.48 -12.05 17.05
N ALA A 177 8.65 -12.16 16.42
CA ALA A 177 8.88 -13.12 15.34
C ALA A 177 8.91 -14.59 15.84
N THR A 178 9.22 -14.79 17.13
CA THR A 178 9.36 -16.10 17.76
C THR A 178 8.69 -16.17 19.13
N ALA A 179 8.11 -17.31 19.49
CA ALA A 179 7.58 -17.58 20.83
C ALA A 179 7.87 -19.02 21.25
N LYS A 180 7.74 -19.32 22.55
CA LYS A 180 7.87 -20.68 23.07
C LYS A 180 6.50 -21.34 23.26
N VAL A 181 6.40 -22.65 23.05
CA VAL A 181 5.19 -23.38 23.46
C VAL A 181 4.93 -23.16 24.95
N GLY A 182 3.67 -22.85 25.29
CA GLY A 182 3.23 -22.55 26.64
C GLY A 182 3.47 -21.10 27.09
N SER A 183 4.22 -20.30 26.32
CA SER A 183 4.44 -18.89 26.63
C SER A 183 3.25 -18.01 26.23
N THR A 184 3.02 -16.97 27.02
CA THR A 184 2.13 -15.86 26.67
C THR A 184 2.98 -14.73 26.12
N VAL A 185 2.68 -14.29 24.90
CA VAL A 185 3.36 -13.16 24.26
C VAL A 185 2.40 -12.00 24.02
N GLN A 186 2.95 -10.80 23.91
CA GLN A 186 2.18 -9.59 23.67
C GLN A 186 2.31 -9.13 22.21
N TYR A 187 1.18 -8.75 21.62
CA TYR A 187 1.12 -8.04 20.35
C TYR A 187 0.64 -6.61 20.61
N SER A 188 1.26 -5.64 19.94
CA SER A 188 0.82 -4.25 19.96
C SER A 188 -0.22 -4.03 18.87
N ILE A 189 -1.34 -3.43 19.23
CA ILE A 189 -2.38 -3.00 18.28
C ILE A 189 -2.80 -1.60 18.73
N PRO A 190 -2.09 -0.54 18.33
CA PRO A 190 -2.42 0.84 18.72
C PRO A 190 -3.86 1.20 18.37
N TYR A 191 -4.52 1.96 19.24
CA TYR A 191 -5.90 2.46 19.06
C TYR A 191 -6.94 1.37 18.78
N THR A 192 -6.66 0.14 19.19
CA THR A 192 -7.58 -0.97 18.98
C THR A 192 -8.87 -0.83 19.79
N LEU A 193 -9.90 -1.51 19.33
CA LEU A 193 -11.24 -1.54 19.91
C LEU A 193 -11.38 -2.67 20.93
N ASP A 194 -12.41 -2.56 21.77
CA ASP A 194 -12.81 -3.70 22.61
C ASP A 194 -13.26 -4.86 21.73
N GLY A 195 -12.66 -6.03 21.94
CA GLY A 195 -12.91 -7.15 21.06
C GLY A 195 -12.01 -8.36 21.26
N THR A 196 -12.30 -9.39 20.46
CA THR A 196 -11.49 -10.60 20.36
C THR A 196 -10.74 -10.60 19.03
N TYR A 197 -9.42 -10.71 19.12
CA TYR A 197 -8.50 -10.74 18.00
C TYR A 197 -8.03 -12.17 17.82
N VAL A 198 -8.22 -12.73 16.62
CA VAL A 198 -7.98 -14.15 16.32
C VAL A 198 -6.86 -14.26 15.29
N ASN A 199 -6.08 -15.34 15.28
CA ASN A 199 -5.21 -15.59 14.14
C ASN A 199 -6.02 -15.90 12.87
N ASP A 200 -5.55 -15.40 11.73
CA ASP A 200 -6.24 -15.55 10.45
C ASP A 200 -5.83 -16.87 9.80
N LEU A 201 -6.81 -17.62 9.27
CA LEU A 201 -6.56 -18.84 8.50
C LEU A 201 -6.25 -18.53 7.03
N SER A 202 -6.41 -17.27 6.59
CA SER A 202 -6.36 -16.88 5.18
C SER A 202 -4.95 -16.88 4.56
N VAL A 203 -3.88 -16.99 5.37
CA VAL A 203 -2.48 -16.80 4.92
C VAL A 203 -1.60 -18.04 5.16
N ASP A 204 -2.18 -19.24 5.16
CA ASP A 204 -1.52 -20.53 5.53
C ASP A 204 -1.36 -20.69 7.06
N THR A 205 -1.88 -21.77 7.62
CA THR A 205 -1.77 -22.07 9.05
C THR A 205 -1.30 -23.50 9.22
N THR A 206 0.01 -23.67 9.16
CA THR A 206 0.69 -24.98 9.33
C THR A 206 0.26 -25.70 10.61
N THR A 207 -0.22 -24.98 11.63
CA THR A 207 -0.68 -25.56 12.90
C THR A 207 -2.16 -25.97 12.92
N GLY A 208 -3.00 -25.34 12.08
CA GLY A 208 -4.47 -25.40 12.14
C GLY A 208 -5.09 -24.91 13.48
N GLN A 209 -4.27 -24.42 14.42
CA GLN A 209 -4.74 -23.98 15.73
C GLN A 209 -5.33 -22.57 15.63
N ARG A 210 -6.53 -22.38 16.16
CA ARG A 210 -7.07 -21.04 16.43
C ARG A 210 -6.58 -20.56 17.79
N VAL A 211 -5.87 -19.44 17.79
CA VAL A 211 -5.46 -18.68 18.96
C VAL A 211 -6.14 -17.31 18.93
N TYR A 212 -6.41 -16.74 20.10
CA TYR A 212 -7.01 -15.43 20.20
C TYR A 212 -6.50 -14.67 21.42
N GLY A 213 -6.53 -13.35 21.32
CA GLY A 213 -6.32 -12.41 22.42
C GLY A 213 -7.56 -11.54 22.57
N LYS A 214 -7.90 -11.17 23.80
CA LYS A 214 -8.97 -10.20 24.07
C LYS A 214 -8.35 -8.87 24.46
N TYR A 215 -8.86 -7.79 23.90
CA TYR A 215 -8.62 -6.43 24.37
C TYR A 215 -9.88 -5.94 25.10
N THR A 216 -9.67 -5.31 26.26
CA THR A 216 -10.69 -4.58 27.01
C THR A 216 -10.03 -3.29 27.51
N GLY A 217 -10.48 -2.14 27.06
CA GLY A 217 -9.87 -0.85 27.40
C GLY A 217 -10.31 0.30 26.49
N LYS A 218 -9.80 1.50 26.79
CA LYS A 218 -9.99 2.66 25.93
C LYS A 218 -9.03 2.58 24.74
N GLN A 219 -9.43 3.10 23.59
CA GLN A 219 -8.54 3.24 22.44
C GLN A 219 -7.33 4.12 22.82
N VAL A 220 -6.15 3.51 22.90
CA VAL A 220 -4.90 4.20 23.24
C VAL A 220 -3.77 3.73 22.33
N ALA A 221 -2.78 4.60 22.10
CA ALA A 221 -1.62 4.29 21.26
C ALA A 221 -0.80 3.06 21.72
N THR A 222 -0.93 2.68 22.99
CA THR A 222 -0.15 1.60 23.63
C THR A 222 -0.95 0.32 23.88
N SER A 223 -2.11 0.18 23.24
CA SER A 223 -2.97 -1.01 23.36
C SER A 223 -2.23 -2.29 22.99
N LYS A 224 -2.36 -3.32 23.83
CA LYS A 224 -1.70 -4.63 23.66
C LYS A 224 -2.67 -5.77 23.92
N VAL A 225 -2.50 -6.87 23.19
CA VAL A 225 -3.22 -8.13 23.43
C VAL A 225 -2.23 -9.23 23.78
N SER A 226 -2.59 -10.06 24.76
CA SER A 226 -1.79 -11.20 25.18
C SER A 226 -2.34 -12.48 24.57
N ILE A 227 -1.48 -13.28 23.96
CA ILE A 227 -1.83 -14.53 23.26
C ILE A 227 -0.92 -15.64 23.76
N LYS A 228 -1.53 -16.77 24.15
CA LYS A 228 -0.81 -17.96 24.60
C LYS A 228 -0.80 -19.01 23.49
N PHE A 229 0.40 -19.46 23.13
CA PHE A 229 0.56 -20.55 22.17
C PHE A 229 0.69 -21.88 22.88
N THR A 230 -0.07 -22.90 22.46
CA THR A 230 -0.04 -24.23 23.08
C THR A 230 0.49 -25.32 22.17
N LYS A 231 0.71 -25.02 20.88
CA LYS A 231 1.36 -25.91 19.93
C LYS A 231 2.47 -25.18 19.16
N ALA A 232 3.50 -25.92 18.79
CA ALA A 232 4.55 -25.44 17.91
C ALA A 232 4.02 -25.22 16.48
N GLY A 233 4.75 -24.42 15.71
CA GLY A 233 4.54 -24.13 14.30
C GLY A 233 4.38 -22.65 13.99
N THR A 234 4.02 -22.34 12.74
CA THR A 234 3.95 -20.96 12.24
C THR A 234 2.54 -20.41 12.36
N TYR A 235 2.41 -19.25 13.00
CA TYR A 235 1.13 -18.56 13.19
C TYR A 235 1.13 -17.25 12.42
N ASN A 236 0.15 -17.12 11.53
CA ASN A 236 -0.16 -15.87 10.84
C ASN A 236 -1.20 -15.09 11.66
N MET A 237 -0.71 -14.13 12.43
CA MET A 237 -1.51 -13.31 13.33
C MET A 237 -2.04 -12.10 12.59
N LYS A 238 -3.33 -11.79 12.78
CA LYS A 238 -3.95 -10.59 12.22
C LYS A 238 -4.96 -10.05 13.22
N ALA A 239 -5.03 -8.75 13.39
CA ALA A 239 -6.06 -8.13 14.19
C ALA A 239 -7.34 -8.00 13.36
N HIS A 240 -8.40 -8.69 13.78
CA HIS A 240 -9.72 -8.57 13.15
C HIS A 240 -10.51 -7.41 13.73
N CYS A 241 -11.42 -6.90 12.91
CA CYS A 241 -12.42 -5.95 13.36
C CYS A 241 -13.43 -6.62 14.30
N PRO A 242 -13.72 -6.02 15.46
CA PRO A 242 -14.89 -6.42 16.24
C PRO A 242 -16.15 -6.42 15.39
N ALA A 243 -17.12 -7.28 15.74
CA ALA A 243 -18.37 -7.34 15.03
C ALA A 243 -19.10 -5.98 15.12
N GLY A 244 -19.50 -5.43 13.98
CA GLY A 244 -20.24 -4.16 13.89
C GLY A 244 -19.41 -2.89 14.03
N SER A 245 -18.07 -2.97 14.08
CA SER A 245 -17.22 -1.78 14.05
C SER A 245 -16.80 -1.39 12.64
N ASP A 246 -16.72 -0.08 12.36
CA ASP A 246 -16.09 0.44 11.16
C ASP A 246 -14.57 0.43 11.33
N CYS A 247 -13.92 -0.62 10.83
CA CYS A 247 -12.46 -0.69 10.81
C CYS A 247 -11.92 -1.53 9.66
N VAL A 248 -10.63 -1.34 9.42
CA VAL A 248 -9.82 -2.14 8.51
C VAL A 248 -8.93 -3.06 9.32
N ARG A 249 -8.95 -4.36 8.99
CA ARG A 249 -8.11 -5.41 9.62
C ARG A 249 -6.63 -5.04 9.55
N SER A 250 -5.79 -5.57 10.45
CA SER A 250 -4.36 -5.21 10.46
C SER A 250 -3.55 -5.91 9.38
N ASN A 251 -2.27 -5.52 9.23
CA ASN A 251 -1.29 -6.36 8.56
C ASN A 251 -1.15 -7.72 9.28
N HIS A 252 -0.67 -8.73 8.57
CA HIS A 252 -0.28 -9.98 9.21
C HIS A 252 1.06 -9.83 9.93
N VAL A 253 1.23 -10.63 10.99
CA VAL A 253 2.47 -10.80 11.74
C VAL A 253 2.73 -12.29 11.83
N VAL A 254 3.90 -12.72 11.37
CA VAL A 254 4.31 -14.12 11.46
C VAL A 254 5.01 -14.36 12.78
N THR A 255 4.55 -15.35 13.54
CA THR A 255 5.22 -15.80 14.76
C THR A 255 5.47 -17.30 14.69
N VAL A 256 6.76 -17.67 14.76
CA VAL A 256 7.19 -19.06 14.81
C VAL A 256 7.24 -19.53 16.26
N VAL A 257 6.49 -20.58 16.57
CA VAL A 257 6.41 -21.15 17.92
C VAL A 257 7.19 -22.45 17.98
N SER A 258 8.11 -22.57 18.94
CA SER A 258 8.92 -23.77 19.19
C SER A 258 8.89 -24.21 20.65
#